data_AF-A0A2T1CFC1-F1
#
_entry.id   AF-A0A2T1CFC1-F1
#
_cell.length_a   1.000
_cell.length_b   1.000
_cell.length_c   1.000
_cell.angle_alpha   90.00
_cell.angle_beta   90.00
_cell.angle_gamma   90.00
#
_symmetry.space_group_name_H-M   'P 1'
#
loop_
_entity.id
_entity.type
_entity.pdbx_description
1 polymer ?
#
loop_
_entity_poly.entity_id
_entity_poly.type
_entity_poly.pdbx_seq_one_letter_code
_entity_poly.pdbx_strand_id
1 'polypeptide(L)'
;MPQKESELQKEQRAERISATIALLQAQKSEIEASGIVAPPGCSVARYQAKGQKHHYWYYQFRANHAIFPKTNKENEYSRFQHLGKAGSKAHIDGVLAVIRRSQIDELTKAIDGLNESWSDLYSNEEKVGHRVE
;
A
#
# COMPACT_ATOMS: atom_id res chain seq x y z
N MET A 1 6.80 -39.88 -18.79
CA MET A 1 7.12 -38.69 -19.60
C MET A 1 6.24 -37.55 -19.12
N PRO A 2 6.76 -36.36 -18.81
CA PRO A 2 5.89 -35.23 -18.51
C PRO A 2 5.09 -34.92 -19.77
N GLN A 3 3.76 -34.88 -19.66
CA GLN A 3 2.91 -34.47 -20.77
C GLN A 3 3.25 -33.02 -21.10
N LYS A 4 3.58 -32.73 -22.38
CA LYS A 4 3.66 -31.35 -22.85
C LYS A 4 2.31 -30.69 -22.60
N GLU A 5 2.32 -29.56 -21.91
CA GLU A 5 1.15 -28.69 -21.78
C GLU A 5 0.64 -28.33 -23.19
N SER A 6 -0.68 -28.35 -23.38
CA SER A 6 -1.24 -27.91 -24.66
C SER A 6 -1.25 -26.38 -24.74
N GLU A 7 -1.06 -25.83 -25.94
CA GLU A 7 -1.14 -24.38 -26.16
C GLU A 7 -2.46 -23.80 -25.63
N LEU A 8 -3.57 -24.52 -25.78
CA LEU A 8 -4.87 -24.12 -25.24
C LEU A 8 -4.87 -24.01 -23.70
N GLN A 9 -4.22 -24.92 -22.99
CA GLN A 9 -4.11 -24.84 -21.53
C GLN A 9 -3.27 -23.63 -21.09
N LYS A 10 -2.19 -23.37 -21.82
CA LYS A 10 -1.32 -22.21 -21.59
C LYS A 10 -2.04 -20.89 -21.84
N GLU A 11 -2.80 -20.78 -22.94
CA GLU A 11 -3.64 -19.62 -23.25
C GLU A 11 -4.69 -19.36 -22.17
N GLN A 12 -5.40 -20.39 -21.71
CA GLN A 12 -6.39 -20.26 -20.64
C GLN A 12 -5.76 -19.80 -19.31
N ARG A 13 -4.54 -20.25 -18.99
CA ARG A 13 -3.80 -19.78 -17.81
C ARG A 13 -3.41 -18.31 -17.96
N ALA A 14 -2.91 -17.93 -19.12
CA ALA A 14 -2.59 -16.54 -19.42
C ALA A 14 -3.84 -15.66 -19.26
N GLU A 15 -4.96 -16.03 -19.90
CA GLU A 15 -6.23 -15.30 -19.79
C GLU A 15 -6.64 -15.08 -18.33
N ARG A 16 -6.60 -16.12 -17.49
CA ARG A 16 -6.91 -16.00 -16.05
C ARG A 16 -5.99 -15.01 -15.33
N ILE A 17 -4.69 -15.03 -15.62
CA ILE A 17 -3.73 -14.10 -15.01
C ILE A 17 -4.03 -12.66 -15.44
N SER A 18 -4.20 -12.41 -16.74
CA SER A 18 -4.51 -11.06 -17.25
C SER A 18 -5.83 -10.51 -16.73
N ALA A 19 -6.88 -11.33 -16.69
CA ALA A 19 -8.18 -10.93 -16.15
C ALA A 19 -8.08 -10.56 -14.67
N THR A 20 -7.28 -11.31 -13.90
CA THR A 20 -7.06 -11.04 -12.48
C THR A 20 -6.24 -9.75 -12.29
N ILE A 21 -5.20 -9.52 -13.08
CA ILE A 21 -4.43 -8.27 -13.05
C ILE A 21 -5.36 -7.08 -13.31
N ALA A 22 -6.20 -7.15 -14.34
CA ALA A 22 -7.14 -6.09 -14.68
C ALA A 22 -8.13 -5.80 -13.53
N LEU A 23 -8.65 -6.85 -12.88
CA LEU A 23 -9.51 -6.72 -11.70
C LEU A 23 -8.80 -6.00 -10.55
N LEU A 24 -7.57 -6.39 -10.21
CA LEU A 24 -6.82 -5.79 -9.11
C LEU A 24 -6.41 -4.34 -9.41
N GLN A 25 -6.10 -4.03 -10.66
CA GLN A 25 -5.83 -2.64 -11.11
C GLN A 25 -7.07 -1.75 -10.97
N ALA A 26 -8.26 -2.27 -11.31
CA ALA A 26 -9.51 -1.55 -11.12
C ALA A 26 -9.78 -1.29 -9.64
N GLN A 27 -9.61 -2.30 -8.77
CA GLN A 27 -9.76 -2.14 -7.32
C GLN A 27 -8.77 -1.12 -6.73
N LYS A 28 -7.51 -1.16 -7.17
CA LYS A 28 -6.49 -0.18 -6.75
C LYS A 28 -6.92 1.25 -7.12
N SER A 29 -7.37 1.44 -8.35
CA SER A 29 -7.81 2.74 -8.86
C SER A 29 -9.04 3.27 -8.10
N GLU A 30 -9.98 2.39 -7.73
CA GLU A 30 -11.14 2.77 -6.93
C GLU A 30 -10.73 3.25 -5.52
N ILE A 31 -9.78 2.56 -4.89
CA ILE A 31 -9.26 2.97 -3.57
C ILE A 31 -8.55 4.31 -3.66
N GLU A 32 -7.73 4.53 -4.68
CA GLU A 32 -7.05 5.81 -4.94
C GLU A 32 -8.04 6.96 -5.15
N ALA A 33 -9.15 6.70 -5.85
CA ALA A 33 -10.22 7.68 -6.06
C ALA A 33 -11.06 7.95 -4.80
N SER A 34 -11.12 7.00 -3.86
CA SER A 34 -11.96 7.11 -2.64
C SER A 34 -11.46 8.13 -1.61
N GLY A 35 -10.25 8.68 -1.78
CA GLY A 35 -9.73 9.76 -0.94
C GLY A 35 -8.22 9.76 -0.80
N ILE A 36 -7.74 10.57 0.16
CA ILE A 36 -6.30 10.74 0.39
C ILE A 36 -5.66 9.40 0.77
N VAL A 37 -4.52 9.12 0.14
CA VAL A 37 -3.63 8.00 0.44
C VAL A 37 -2.42 8.53 1.21
N ALA A 38 -2.11 7.93 2.36
CA ALA A 38 -0.98 8.38 3.16
C ALA A 38 0.35 8.03 2.44
N PRO A 39 1.40 8.86 2.56
CA PRO A 39 2.72 8.53 2.02
C PRO A 39 3.30 7.23 2.62
N PRO A 40 4.24 6.56 1.93
CA PRO A 40 4.95 5.40 2.45
C PRO A 40 5.63 5.70 3.79
N GLY A 41 5.59 4.74 4.71
CA GLY A 41 6.22 4.88 6.04
C GLY A 41 5.50 5.84 7.00
N CYS A 42 4.29 6.31 6.66
CA CYS A 42 3.44 7.07 7.57
C CYS A 42 2.58 6.15 8.46
N SER A 43 2.39 6.52 9.72
CA SER A 43 1.42 5.93 10.63
C SER A 43 0.70 7.00 11.43
N VAL A 44 -0.47 6.69 11.97
CA VAL A 44 -1.15 7.54 12.95
C VAL A 44 -0.66 7.16 14.34
N ALA A 45 -0.18 8.15 15.10
CA ALA A 45 0.32 7.95 16.44
C ALA A 45 -0.40 8.89 17.43
N ARG A 46 -0.65 8.38 18.63
CA ARG A 46 -1.11 9.20 19.75
C ARG A 46 0.07 9.85 20.44
N TYR A 47 -0.06 11.12 20.82
CA TYR A 47 0.94 11.83 21.61
C TYR A 47 0.28 12.70 22.68
N GLN A 48 1.06 13.00 23.72
CA GLN A 48 0.62 13.83 24.83
C GLN A 48 1.20 15.24 24.69
N ALA A 49 0.34 16.25 24.80
CA ALA A 49 0.75 17.63 24.97
C ALA A 49 0.57 18.03 26.43
N LYS A 50 1.62 18.59 27.04
CA LYS A 50 1.56 19.15 28.39
C LYS A 50 1.07 20.59 28.32
N GLY A 51 -0.08 20.86 28.92
CA GLY A 51 -0.52 22.21 29.23
C GLY A 51 -0.02 22.63 30.63
N GLN A 52 -0.32 23.87 31.01
CA GLN A 52 0.05 24.39 32.33
C GLN A 52 -0.64 23.67 33.50
N LYS A 53 -1.87 23.19 33.31
CA LYS A 53 -2.68 22.52 34.36
C LYS A 53 -3.10 21.09 34.01
N HIS A 54 -3.14 20.73 32.73
CA HIS A 54 -3.66 19.44 32.28
C HIS A 54 -2.80 18.84 31.17
N HIS A 55 -2.91 17.51 31.04
CA HIS A 55 -2.36 16.78 29.91
C HIS A 55 -3.45 16.55 28.87
N TYR A 56 -3.12 16.82 27.61
CA TYR A 56 -4.02 16.62 26.48
C TYR A 56 -3.51 15.49 25.60
N TRP A 57 -4.41 14.63 25.14
CA TRP A 57 -4.08 13.60 24.16
C TRP A 57 -4.52 14.04 22.76
N TYR A 58 -3.58 13.93 21.83
CA TYR A 58 -3.77 14.28 20.44
C TYR A 58 -3.22 13.17 19.54
N TYR A 59 -3.53 13.28 18.27
CA TYR A 59 -3.11 12.38 17.22
C TYR A 59 -2.31 13.14 16.18
N GLN A 60 -1.38 12.45 15.55
CA GLN A 60 -0.55 13.00 14.48
C GLN A 60 -0.22 11.92 13.47
N PHE A 61 0.03 12.33 12.23
CA PHE A 61 0.84 11.50 11.35
C PHE A 61 2.27 11.49 11.84
N ARG A 62 2.89 10.32 11.76
CA ARG A 62 4.31 10.09 12.00
C ARG A 62 4.90 9.42 10.78
N ALA A 63 5.86 10.09 10.15
CA ALA A 63 6.64 9.57 9.04
C ALA A 63 8.04 9.11 9.49
N ASN A 64 8.62 8.20 8.71
CA ASN A 64 10.01 7.78 8.89
C ASN A 64 11.00 8.93 8.61
N HIS A 65 10.65 9.81 7.66
CA HIS A 65 11.47 10.93 7.18
C HIS A 65 10.70 12.24 7.30
N ALA A 66 11.40 13.38 7.27
CA ALA A 66 10.77 14.68 7.36
C ALA A 66 10.13 15.05 6.01
N ILE A 67 8.80 14.87 5.90
CA ILE A 67 8.05 15.04 4.65
C ILE A 67 6.89 16.03 4.76
N PHE A 68 6.49 16.41 5.98
CA PHE A 68 5.38 17.34 6.18
C PHE A 68 5.90 18.78 6.27
N PRO A 69 5.42 19.71 5.43
CA PRO A 69 5.88 21.10 5.46
C PRO A 69 5.51 21.77 6.79
N LYS A 70 6.43 22.56 7.35
CA LYS A 70 6.15 23.38 8.53
C LYS A 70 5.44 24.67 8.12
N THR A 71 4.36 25.00 8.83
CA THR A 71 3.53 26.18 8.53
C THR A 71 4.28 27.51 8.58
N ASN A 72 5.31 27.64 9.42
CA ASN A 72 5.95 28.94 9.70
C ASN A 72 7.33 29.10 9.07
N LYS A 73 7.81 28.11 8.29
CA LYS A 73 9.16 28.11 7.76
C LYS A 73 9.21 27.41 6.41
N GLU A 74 9.46 28.20 5.38
CA GLU A 74 9.64 27.72 4.02
C GLU A 74 10.85 26.77 3.94
N ASN A 75 10.73 25.69 3.17
CA ASN A 75 11.72 24.61 3.03
C ASN A 75 12.10 23.85 4.30
N GLU A 76 11.39 24.02 5.42
CA GLU A 76 11.54 23.14 6.59
C GLU A 76 10.44 22.09 6.64
N TYR A 77 10.86 20.82 6.78
CA TYR A 77 9.96 19.68 6.89
C TYR A 77 9.99 19.08 8.30
N SER A 78 8.91 18.41 8.66
CA SER A 78 8.68 17.71 9.91
C SER A 78 8.37 16.25 9.62
N ARG A 79 8.76 15.38 10.55
CA ARG A 79 8.31 13.98 10.59
C ARG A 79 6.88 13.83 11.09
N PHE A 80 6.29 14.91 11.61
CA PHE A 80 5.01 14.90 12.29
C PHE A 80 4.06 15.94 11.71
N GLN A 81 2.81 15.56 11.53
CA GLN A 81 1.70 16.46 11.19
C GLN A 81 0.56 16.25 12.17
N HIS A 82 0.15 17.32 12.86
CA HIS A 82 -0.93 17.26 13.85
C HIS A 82 -2.28 16.93 13.20
N LEU A 83 -3.01 15.98 13.77
CA LEU A 83 -4.34 15.53 13.33
C LEU A 83 -5.45 15.86 14.33
N GLY A 84 -5.15 16.55 15.43
CA GLY A 84 -6.16 16.94 16.40
C GLY A 84 -6.51 15.87 17.41
N LYS A 85 -7.74 15.95 17.94
CA LYS A 85 -8.24 15.09 19.03
C LYS A 85 -8.80 13.78 18.48
N ALA A 86 -8.98 12.81 19.38
CA ALA A 86 -9.68 11.57 19.08
C ALA A 86 -11.03 11.85 18.39
N GLY A 87 -11.34 11.08 17.35
CA GLY A 87 -12.60 11.17 16.60
C GLY A 87 -12.78 12.42 15.73
N SER A 88 -11.84 13.39 15.74
CA SER A 88 -11.93 14.53 14.84
C SER A 88 -11.80 14.10 13.37
N LYS A 89 -12.35 14.91 12.45
CA LYS A 89 -12.30 14.61 11.00
C LYS A 89 -10.87 14.32 10.53
N ALA A 90 -9.91 15.17 10.90
CA ALA A 90 -8.50 14.96 10.54
C ALA A 90 -7.90 13.66 11.11
N HIS A 91 -8.28 13.28 12.33
CA HIS A 91 -7.87 12.00 12.89
C HIS A 91 -8.44 10.82 12.10
N ILE A 92 -9.75 10.81 11.84
CA ILE A 92 -10.40 9.71 11.12
C ILE A 92 -9.91 9.63 9.67
N ASP A 93 -9.84 10.77 8.97
CA ASP A 93 -9.29 10.84 7.62
C ASP A 93 -7.85 10.32 7.57
N GLY A 94 -7.05 10.65 8.59
CA GLY A 94 -5.67 10.19 8.68
C GLY A 94 -5.55 8.68 8.85
N VAL A 95 -6.41 8.07 9.66
CA VAL A 95 -6.49 6.60 9.80
C VAL A 95 -6.89 5.97 8.48
N LEU A 96 -7.96 6.47 7.84
CA LEU A 96 -8.42 5.95 6.55
C LEU A 96 -7.35 6.08 5.47
N ALA A 97 -6.60 7.17 5.42
CA ALA A 97 -5.52 7.36 4.47
C ALA A 97 -4.40 6.31 4.61
N VAL A 98 -4.08 5.89 5.84
CA VAL A 98 -3.12 4.81 6.11
C VAL A 98 -3.68 3.46 5.65
N ILE A 99 -4.97 3.19 5.91
CA ILE A 99 -5.62 1.95 5.47
C ILE A 99 -5.64 1.85 3.95
N ARG A 100 -6.04 2.92 3.24
CA ARG A 100 -6.03 2.96 1.77
C ARG A 100 -4.64 2.64 1.22
N ARG A 101 -3.59 3.27 1.78
CA ARG A 101 -2.22 2.96 1.37
C ARG A 101 -1.89 1.48 1.55
N SER A 102 -2.17 0.91 2.72
CA SER A 102 -1.88 -0.51 2.98
C SER A 102 -2.62 -1.44 2.00
N GLN A 103 -3.86 -1.12 1.63
CA GLN A 103 -4.60 -1.88 0.62
C GLN A 103 -3.96 -1.75 -0.77
N ILE A 104 -3.58 -0.53 -1.17
CA ILE A 104 -2.89 -0.27 -2.43
C ILE A 104 -1.54 -0.99 -2.50
N ASP A 105 -0.76 -0.97 -1.41
CA ASP A 105 0.53 -1.64 -1.31
C ASP A 105 0.36 -3.15 -1.53
N GLU A 106 -0.66 -3.76 -0.93
CA GLU A 106 -0.92 -5.19 -1.07
C GLU A 106 -1.43 -5.58 -2.47
N LEU A 107 -2.35 -4.78 -3.03
CA LEU A 107 -2.81 -4.96 -4.41
C LEU A 107 -1.65 -4.86 -5.41
N THR A 108 -0.71 -3.93 -5.17
CA THR A 108 0.46 -3.75 -6.03
C THR A 108 1.36 -4.99 -6.00
N LYS A 109 1.67 -5.53 -4.81
CA LYS A 109 2.45 -6.78 -4.70
C LYS A 109 1.77 -7.96 -5.38
N ALA A 110 0.44 -8.07 -5.24
CA ALA A 110 -0.31 -9.15 -5.89
C ALA A 110 -0.25 -9.04 -7.42
N ILE A 111 -0.35 -7.82 -7.97
CA ILE A 111 -0.18 -7.56 -9.41
C ILE A 111 1.24 -7.92 -9.85
N ASP A 112 2.26 -7.52 -9.09
CA ASP A 112 3.66 -7.82 -9.42
C ASP A 112 3.91 -9.34 -9.45
N GLY A 113 3.42 -10.09 -8.46
CA GLY A 113 3.51 -11.56 -8.44
C GLY A 113 2.74 -12.24 -9.60
N LEU A 114 1.63 -11.65 -10.05
CA LEU A 114 0.92 -12.14 -11.24
C LEU A 114 1.68 -11.85 -12.54
N ASN A 115 2.39 -10.71 -12.63
CA ASN A 115 3.26 -10.42 -13.77
C ASN A 115 4.46 -11.37 -13.85
N GLU A 116 5.03 -11.75 -12.70
CA GLU A 116 6.05 -12.82 -12.62
C GLU A 116 5.47 -14.15 -13.08
N SER A 117 4.29 -14.53 -12.55
CA SER A 117 3.58 -15.76 -12.96
C SER A 117 3.27 -15.80 -14.45
N TRP A 118 2.92 -14.66 -15.05
CA TRP A 118 2.73 -14.54 -16.50
C TRP A 118 4.04 -14.78 -17.25
N SER A 119 5.13 -14.19 -16.78
CA SER A 119 6.46 -14.35 -17.39
C SER A 119 6.92 -15.81 -17.37
N ASP A 120 6.65 -16.52 -16.28
CA ASP A 120 6.94 -17.94 -16.14
C ASP A 120 6.19 -18.83 -17.14
N LEU A 121 5.02 -18.41 -17.64
CA LEU A 121 4.32 -19.16 -18.70
C LEU A 121 5.12 -19.19 -19.99
N TYR A 122 5.86 -18.13 -20.30
CA TYR A 122 6.56 -17.96 -21.59
C TYR A 122 8.08 -18.09 -21.48
N SER A 123 8.61 -18.24 -20.26
CA SER A 123 10.02 -18.54 -20.05
C SER A 123 10.32 -19.97 -20.51
N ASN A 124 11.36 -20.11 -21.34
CA ASN A 124 11.88 -21.42 -21.78
C ASN A 124 12.94 -21.99 -20.81
N GLU A 125 13.24 -21.28 -19.72
CA GLU A 125 14.19 -21.72 -18.71
C GLU A 125 13.44 -22.49 -17.60
N GLU A 126 13.55 -23.82 -17.59
CA GLU A 126 13.16 -24.63 -16.43
C GLU A 126 14.01 -24.23 -15.23
N LYS A 127 13.48 -23.37 -14.35
CA LYS A 127 14.03 -23.24 -13.01
C LYS A 127 13.71 -24.52 -12.26
N VAL A 128 14.74 -25.33 -12.02
CA VAL A 128 14.67 -26.52 -11.16
C VAL A 128 14.11 -26.07 -9.81
N GLY A 129 12.84 -26.36 -9.56
CA GLY A 129 12.19 -26.03 -8.30
C GLY A 129 12.89 -26.79 -7.18
N HIS A 130 13.68 -26.08 -6.37
CA HIS A 130 14.13 -26.64 -5.11
C HIS A 130 12.91 -26.80 -4.20
N ARG A 131 12.48 -28.06 -4.04
CA ARG A 131 11.53 -28.46 -3.01
C ARG A 131 12.11 -28.04 -1.67
N VAL A 132 11.46 -27.11 -0.99
CA VAL A 132 11.78 -26.81 0.40
C VAL A 132 11.23 -27.99 1.20
N GLU A 133 12.11 -28.82 1.74
CA GLU A 133 11.78 -29.88 2.71
C GLU A 133 11.36 -29.30 4.06
#